data_AF-A0AAE4DFZ2-F1
#
_entry.id   AF-A0AAE4DFZ2-F1
#
_cell.length_a   1.000
_cell.length_b   1.000
_cell.length_c   1.000
_cell.angle_alpha   90.00
_cell.angle_beta   90.00
_cell.angle_gamma   90.00
#
_symmetry.space_group_name_H-M   'P 1'
#
loop_
_entity.id
_entity.type
_entity.pdbx_description
1 polymer ?
#
loop_
_entity_poly.entity_id
_entity_poly.type
_entity_poly.pdbx_seq_one_letter_code
_entity_poly.pdbx_strand_id
1 'polypeptide(L)'
;MIMLKEKKSNLGNSKAPSNHKNLIFSYGTLKRGFPNYSIMEDINASFIADAVTKFKYPLLQAGKWNAPFLIHQKNYPGSFHVKGELFEVDKNGMSVLDEFEGVNNRYYKRLKIEIQQVAKEGNNISKSAWCYFRFQNSAHLLANSSRFLPFFGNEELKKYTPVHLRPSG
;
A
#
# COMPACT_ATOMS: atom_id res chain seq x y z
N MET A 1 -24.53 15.94 56.94
CA MET A 1 -25.24 16.27 55.70
C MET A 1 -24.36 17.22 54.87
N ILE A 2 -23.66 16.65 53.89
CA ILE A 2 -23.14 17.23 52.64
C ILE A 2 -22.15 18.44 52.72
N MET A 3 -20.87 18.12 52.48
CA MET A 3 -19.83 19.00 51.89
C MET A 3 -20.25 19.56 50.53
N LEU A 4 -19.84 20.78 50.18
CA LEU A 4 -19.45 21.11 48.80
C LEU A 4 -18.27 22.10 48.78
N LYS A 5 -17.13 21.57 48.32
CA LYS A 5 -15.86 22.24 48.06
C LYS A 5 -15.89 22.98 46.71
N GLU A 6 -15.03 23.99 46.61
CA GLU A 6 -14.72 24.82 45.44
C GLU A 6 -14.53 24.03 44.13
N LYS A 7 -15.13 24.54 43.04
CA LYS A 7 -14.86 24.11 41.67
C LYS A 7 -13.50 24.65 41.22
N LYS A 8 -12.46 23.82 41.25
CA LYS A 8 -11.26 24.04 40.42
C LYS A 8 -11.59 23.65 38.97
N SER A 9 -11.50 24.62 38.07
CA SER A 9 -11.53 24.42 36.62
C SER A 9 -10.33 23.58 36.21
N ASN A 10 -10.57 22.31 35.89
CA ASN A 10 -9.56 21.43 35.33
C ASN A 10 -9.52 21.69 33.82
N LEU A 11 -8.57 22.51 33.36
CA LEU A 11 -8.20 22.57 31.94
C LEU A 11 -7.59 21.21 31.59
N GLY A 12 -8.44 20.31 31.12
CA GLY A 12 -8.01 19.05 30.54
C GLY A 12 -7.08 19.36 29.37
N ASN A 13 -5.80 19.00 29.52
CA ASN A 13 -4.86 18.89 28.43
C ASN A 13 -5.48 18.01 27.35
N SER A 14 -6.02 18.62 26.29
CA SER A 14 -6.34 17.92 25.06
C SER A 14 -5.00 17.48 24.45
N LYS A 15 -4.56 16.27 24.77
CA LYS A 15 -3.57 15.58 23.94
C LYS A 15 -4.16 15.58 22.53
N ALA A 16 -3.58 16.37 21.63
CA ALA A 16 -3.84 16.25 20.21
C ALA A 16 -3.77 14.76 19.84
N PRO A 17 -4.69 14.24 19.01
CA PRO A 17 -4.66 12.84 18.64
C PRO A 17 -3.26 12.54 18.11
N SER A 18 -2.56 11.60 18.75
CA SER A 18 -1.25 11.13 18.31
C SER A 18 -1.43 10.65 16.87
N ASN A 19 -0.95 11.44 15.92
CA ASN A 19 -1.09 11.14 14.50
C ASN A 19 -0.10 10.01 14.18
N HIS A 20 -0.49 8.78 14.52
CA HIS A 20 0.35 7.60 14.30
C HIS A 20 0.54 7.46 12.80
N LYS A 21 1.74 7.82 12.36
CA LYS A 21 2.12 7.74 10.97
C LYS A 21 2.42 6.29 10.60
N ASN A 22 1.84 5.86 9.48
CA ASN A 22 1.98 4.52 8.93
C ASN A 22 2.81 4.60 7.65
N LEU A 23 3.70 3.64 7.48
CA LEU A 23 4.43 3.47 6.22
C LEU A 23 3.67 2.53 5.29
N ILE A 24 3.48 2.93 4.05
CA ILE A 24 2.85 2.16 2.97
C ILE A 24 3.83 1.98 1.84
N PHE A 25 4.00 0.74 1.40
CA PHE A 25 4.71 0.40 0.18
C PHE A 25 3.70 0.17 -0.96
N SER A 26 3.72 1.05 -1.95
CA SER A 26 2.90 0.96 -3.15
C SER A 26 3.74 0.46 -4.33
N TYR A 27 3.29 -0.62 -4.98
CA TYR A 27 3.96 -1.21 -6.15
C TYR A 27 3.19 -0.97 -7.47
N GLY A 28 1.98 -0.42 -7.39
CA GLY A 28 1.01 -0.45 -8.49
C GLY A 28 0.46 0.93 -8.84
N THR A 29 -0.86 1.01 -8.95
CA THR A 29 -1.56 2.16 -9.53
C THR A 29 -1.61 3.42 -8.66
N LEU A 30 -1.25 3.28 -7.38
CA LEU A 30 -1.16 4.37 -6.40
C LEU A 30 0.22 5.05 -6.40
N LYS A 31 1.15 4.66 -7.27
CA LYS A 31 2.46 5.31 -7.41
C LYS A 31 2.34 6.67 -8.10
N ARG A 32 3.31 7.57 -7.90
CA ARG A 32 3.40 8.87 -8.59
C ARG A 32 3.38 8.68 -10.10
N GLY A 33 2.57 9.50 -10.79
CA GLY A 33 2.39 9.44 -12.24
C GLY A 33 1.46 8.31 -12.74
N PHE A 34 0.82 7.56 -11.82
CA PHE A 34 -0.18 6.55 -12.17
C PHE A 34 -1.61 7.03 -11.90
N PRO A 35 -2.63 6.44 -12.56
CA PRO A 35 -3.99 7.01 -12.58
C PRO A 35 -4.71 7.14 -11.24
N ASN A 36 -4.28 6.40 -10.22
CA ASN A 36 -4.92 6.45 -8.89
C ASN A 36 -4.07 7.25 -7.88
N TYR A 37 -3.02 7.93 -8.31
CA TYR A 37 -2.17 8.74 -7.43
C TYR A 37 -2.93 9.90 -6.76
N SER A 38 -3.99 10.41 -7.37
CA SER A 38 -4.82 11.46 -6.76
C SER A 38 -5.36 11.08 -5.38
N ILE A 39 -5.60 9.78 -5.13
CA ILE A 39 -6.00 9.29 -3.80
C ILE A 39 -4.89 9.50 -2.77
N MET A 40 -3.63 9.34 -3.16
CA MET A 40 -2.48 9.62 -2.28
C MET A 40 -2.38 11.13 -1.98
N GLU A 41 -2.72 11.99 -2.95
CA GLU A 41 -2.78 13.44 -2.76
C GLU A 41 -3.93 13.82 -1.81
N ASP A 42 -5.13 13.27 -2.02
CA ASP A 42 -6.32 13.54 -1.21
C ASP A 42 -6.14 13.18 0.27
N ILE A 43 -5.36 12.14 0.57
CA ILE A 43 -5.05 11.72 1.95
C ILE A 43 -3.77 12.35 2.51
N ASN A 44 -3.16 13.30 1.79
CA ASN A 44 -1.90 13.95 2.15
C ASN A 44 -0.76 12.94 2.41
N ALA A 45 -0.64 11.91 1.58
CA ALA A 45 0.43 10.93 1.66
C ALA A 45 1.78 11.54 1.29
N SER A 46 2.74 11.49 2.21
CA SER A 46 4.09 12.01 1.98
C SER A 46 4.96 10.95 1.32
N PHE A 47 5.47 11.23 0.11
CA PHE A 47 6.50 10.39 -0.50
C PHE A 47 7.78 10.41 0.35
N ILE A 48 8.34 9.23 0.63
CA ILE A 48 9.55 9.07 1.44
C ILE A 48 10.74 8.65 0.58
N ALA A 49 10.60 7.60 -0.22
CA ALA A 49 11.67 7.06 -1.05
C ALA A 49 11.15 6.07 -2.09
N ASP A 50 11.91 5.89 -3.17
CA ASP A 50 11.80 4.69 -3.98
C ASP A 50 12.30 3.49 -3.15
N ALA A 51 11.65 2.35 -3.30
CA ALA A 51 11.92 1.18 -2.48
C ALA A 51 11.72 -0.13 -3.24
N VAL A 52 12.25 -1.20 -2.66
CA VAL A 52 12.17 -2.55 -3.20
C VAL A 52 11.84 -3.54 -2.08
N THR A 53 11.03 -4.56 -2.37
CA THR A 53 10.73 -5.59 -1.36
C THR A 53 11.98 -6.39 -0.99
N LYS A 54 12.19 -6.63 0.31
CA LYS A 54 13.34 -7.43 0.78
C LYS A 54 13.28 -8.88 0.30
N PHE A 55 12.09 -9.46 0.26
CA PHE A 55 11.85 -10.80 -0.31
C PHE A 55 11.31 -10.69 -1.73
N LYS A 56 11.46 -11.78 -2.50
CA LYS A 56 10.86 -11.86 -3.83
C LYS A 56 9.37 -12.22 -3.72
N TYR A 57 8.53 -11.62 -4.57
CA TYR A 57 7.10 -11.88 -4.62
C TYR A 57 6.60 -11.91 -6.06
N PRO A 58 5.64 -12.80 -6.40
CA PRO A 58 4.97 -12.76 -7.70
C PRO A 58 4.12 -11.49 -7.83
N LEU A 59 4.54 -10.58 -8.69
CA LEU A 59 3.73 -9.46 -9.17
C LEU A 59 3.33 -9.75 -10.62
N LEU A 60 2.06 -9.59 -10.98
CA LEU A 60 1.61 -9.73 -12.37
C LEU A 60 0.34 -8.91 -12.62
N GLN A 61 0.00 -8.69 -13.89
CA GLN A 61 -1.32 -8.18 -14.27
C GLN A 61 -2.32 -9.33 -14.44
N ALA A 62 -3.51 -9.18 -13.86
CA ALA A 62 -4.60 -10.14 -14.00
C ALA A 62 -5.98 -9.50 -13.78
N GLY A 63 -7.02 -10.32 -13.98
CA GLY A 63 -8.42 -9.93 -13.86
C GLY A 63 -8.93 -9.09 -15.04
N LYS A 64 -10.23 -8.78 -15.03
CA LYS A 64 -10.94 -8.06 -16.11
C LYS A 64 -10.29 -6.71 -16.48
N TRP A 65 -9.63 -6.07 -15.52
CA TRP A 65 -9.11 -4.71 -15.64
C TRP A 65 -7.57 -4.65 -15.68
N ASN A 66 -6.89 -5.79 -15.83
CA ASN A 66 -5.43 -5.91 -15.82
C ASN A 66 -4.77 -5.19 -14.63
N ALA A 67 -5.38 -5.31 -13.44
CA ALA A 67 -4.87 -4.71 -12.23
C ALA A 67 -3.57 -5.40 -11.77
N PRO A 68 -2.62 -4.68 -11.16
CA PRO A 68 -1.41 -5.28 -10.61
C PRO A 68 -1.75 -6.09 -9.36
N PHE A 69 -1.52 -7.40 -9.40
CA PHE A 69 -1.71 -8.31 -8.28
C PHE A 69 -0.36 -8.74 -7.72
N LEU A 70 -0.11 -8.39 -6.46
CA LEU A 70 0.99 -8.96 -5.69
C LEU A 70 0.49 -10.17 -4.89
N ILE A 71 1.10 -11.33 -5.10
CA ILE A 71 0.69 -12.58 -4.46
C ILE A 71 1.58 -12.83 -3.23
N HIS A 72 0.96 -13.13 -2.08
CA HIS A 72 1.69 -13.34 -0.82
C HIS A 72 2.33 -14.74 -0.77
N GLN A 73 3.34 -14.95 -1.60
CA GLN A 73 4.20 -16.14 -1.67
C GLN A 73 5.67 -15.67 -1.71
N LYS A 74 6.32 -15.67 -0.54
CA LYS A 74 7.72 -15.21 -0.41
C LYS A 74 8.66 -16.15 -1.16
N ASN A 75 9.61 -15.57 -1.88
CA ASN A 75 10.67 -16.27 -2.61
C ASN A 75 10.16 -17.33 -3.58
N TYR A 76 8.97 -17.11 -4.16
CA TYR A 76 8.41 -18.03 -5.14
C TYR A 76 9.31 -18.13 -6.39
N PRO A 77 9.47 -19.31 -7.02
CA PRO A 77 10.31 -19.46 -8.20
C PRO A 77 9.95 -18.48 -9.34
N GLY A 78 10.97 -17.86 -9.93
CA GLY A 78 10.79 -16.85 -10.99
C GLY A 78 10.23 -15.50 -10.53
N SER A 79 9.98 -15.30 -9.23
CA SER A 79 9.54 -14.01 -8.71
C SER A 79 10.69 -13.01 -8.52
N PHE A 80 10.35 -11.75 -8.26
CA PHE A 80 11.30 -10.64 -8.20
C PHE A 80 11.23 -9.88 -6.89
N HIS A 81 12.31 -9.18 -6.56
CA HIS A 81 12.24 -8.07 -5.61
C HIS A 81 11.46 -6.95 -6.27
N VAL A 82 10.23 -6.72 -5.81
CA VAL A 82 9.29 -5.83 -6.48
C VAL A 82 9.65 -4.39 -6.17
N LYS A 83 9.83 -3.56 -7.21
CA LYS A 83 10.08 -2.13 -7.06
C LYS A 83 8.77 -1.37 -6.86
N GLY A 84 8.82 -0.35 -6.02
CA GLY A 84 7.70 0.52 -5.71
C GLY A 84 8.15 1.78 -4.99
N GLU A 85 7.20 2.43 -4.35
CA GLU A 85 7.39 3.69 -3.64
C GLU A 85 6.92 3.56 -2.20
N LEU A 86 7.67 4.16 -1.28
CA LEU A 86 7.36 4.24 0.13
C LEU A 86 6.70 5.59 0.43
N PHE A 87 5.54 5.53 1.06
CA PHE A 87 4.79 6.69 1.52
C PHE A 87 4.56 6.63 3.02
N GLU A 88 4.38 7.80 3.62
CA GLU A 88 3.91 7.99 4.98
C GLU A 88 2.48 8.56 4.95
N VAL A 89 1.57 7.90 5.67
CA VAL A 89 0.15 8.29 5.75
C VAL A 89 -0.32 8.27 7.20
N ASP A 90 -1.32 9.08 7.52
CA ASP A 90 -1.92 9.03 8.85
C ASP A 90 -2.96 7.89 8.98
N LYS A 91 -3.61 7.82 10.14
CA LYS A 91 -4.62 6.79 10.41
C LYS A 91 -5.85 6.91 9.49
N ASN A 92 -6.26 8.12 9.13
CA ASN A 92 -7.43 8.32 8.27
C ASN A 92 -7.10 7.94 6.83
N GLY A 93 -5.91 8.32 6.33
CA GLY A 93 -5.41 7.90 5.03
C GLY A 93 -5.32 6.38 4.91
N MET A 94 -4.92 5.68 5.97
CA MET A 94 -4.97 4.22 6.01
C MET A 94 -6.36 3.64 5.76
N SER A 95 -7.40 4.25 6.33
CA SER A 95 -8.79 3.80 6.14
C SER A 95 -9.27 4.03 4.71
N VAL A 96 -8.96 5.17 4.11
CA VAL A 96 -9.28 5.47 2.70
C VAL A 96 -8.60 4.48 1.76
N LEU A 97 -7.32 4.16 2.00
CA LEU A 97 -6.60 3.15 1.21
C LEU A 97 -7.20 1.76 1.36
N ASP A 98 -7.60 1.35 2.56
CA ASP A 98 -8.25 0.06 2.80
C ASP A 98 -9.62 -0.04 2.09
N GLU A 99 -10.37 1.05 2.02
CA GLU A 99 -11.63 1.14 1.28
C GLU A 99 -11.37 1.02 -0.23
N PHE A 100 -10.45 1.83 -0.76
CA PHE A 100 -10.09 1.83 -2.18
C PHE A 100 -9.59 0.46 -2.66
N GLU A 101 -8.71 -0.18 -1.89
CA GLU A 101 -8.18 -1.52 -2.19
C GLU A 101 -9.18 -2.64 -1.86
N GLY A 102 -10.39 -2.31 -1.39
CA GLY A 102 -11.46 -3.27 -1.13
C GLY A 102 -11.10 -4.31 -0.07
N VAL A 103 -10.40 -3.90 1.00
CA VAL A 103 -9.98 -4.81 2.08
C VAL A 103 -11.19 -5.45 2.76
N ASN A 104 -12.24 -4.66 3.05
CA ASN A 104 -13.48 -5.16 3.64
C ASN A 104 -14.21 -6.15 2.72
N ASN A 105 -14.07 -5.97 1.41
CA ASN A 105 -14.64 -6.83 0.38
C ASN A 105 -13.73 -8.00 -0.02
N ARG A 106 -12.63 -8.21 0.72
CA ARG A 106 -11.66 -9.28 0.46
C ARG A 106 -11.13 -9.23 -0.98
N TYR A 107 -10.91 -8.03 -1.51
CA TYR A 107 -10.25 -7.83 -2.80
C TYR A 107 -8.72 -7.87 -2.62
N TYR A 108 -8.17 -7.00 -1.77
CA TYR A 108 -6.83 -7.15 -1.23
C TYR A 108 -6.87 -7.46 0.27
N LYS A 109 -5.72 -7.88 0.81
CA LYS A 109 -5.42 -7.93 2.24
C LYS A 109 -4.18 -7.11 2.50
N ARG A 110 -4.17 -6.37 3.60
CA ARG A 110 -3.03 -5.57 4.02
C ARG A 110 -2.14 -6.36 4.98
N LEU A 111 -0.85 -6.45 4.68
CA LEU A 111 0.15 -7.15 5.50
C LEU A 111 1.39 -6.28 5.67
N LYS A 112 2.08 -6.38 6.82
CA LYS A 112 3.40 -5.77 7.00
C LYS A 112 4.48 -6.60 6.31
N ILE A 113 5.35 -5.94 5.57
CA ILE A 113 6.52 -6.53 4.92
C ILE A 113 7.77 -5.72 5.21
N GLU A 114 8.92 -6.35 4.99
CA GLU A 114 10.21 -5.68 4.97
C GLU A 114 10.53 -5.17 3.55
N ILE A 115 10.95 -3.92 3.46
CA ILE A 115 11.39 -3.25 2.25
C ILE A 115 12.76 -2.62 2.46
N GLN A 116 13.49 -2.39 1.37
CA GLN A 116 14.77 -1.68 1.34
C GLN A 116 14.57 -0.38 0.56
N GLN A 117 14.93 0.75 1.16
CA GLN A 117 14.95 2.04 0.47
C GLN A 117 16.12 2.08 -0.51
N VAL A 118 15.92 2.65 -1.69
CA VAL A 118 16.98 2.88 -2.67
C VAL A 118 17.71 4.18 -2.29
N ALA A 119 18.81 4.07 -1.56
CA ALA A 119 19.63 5.22 -1.18
C ALA A 119 20.66 5.57 -2.27
N LYS A 120 20.97 6.86 -2.42
CA LYS A 120 21.98 7.35 -3.39
C LYS A 120 23.42 6.96 -3.02
N GLU A 121 23.69 6.61 -1.76
CA GLU A 121 25.05 6.40 -1.21
C GLU A 121 25.29 4.97 -0.67
N GLY A 122 24.61 3.96 -1.23
CA GLY A 122 24.95 2.54 -1.00
C GLY A 122 24.46 1.89 0.31
N ASN A 123 23.93 2.67 1.26
CA ASN A 123 23.34 2.12 2.48
C ASN A 123 21.84 1.80 2.28
N ASN A 124 21.52 0.52 2.05
CA ASN A 124 20.13 0.04 1.99
C ASN A 124 19.49 0.07 3.39
N ILE A 125 18.62 1.04 3.65
CA ILE A 125 17.88 1.12 4.90
C ILE A 125 16.67 0.18 4.82
N SER A 126 16.64 -0.82 5.71
CA SER A 126 15.48 -1.71 5.84
C SER A 126 14.39 -1.06 6.70
N LYS A 127 13.14 -1.12 6.23
CA LYS A 127 11.95 -0.62 6.94
C LYS A 127 10.84 -1.65 6.92
N SER A 128 9.94 -1.58 7.91
CA SER A 128 8.66 -2.30 7.87
C SER A 128 7.58 -1.36 7.32
N ALA A 129 6.85 -1.81 6.31
CA ALA A 129 5.76 -1.06 5.68
C ALA A 129 4.56 -1.96 5.43
N TRP A 130 3.37 -1.39 5.45
CA TRP A 130 2.14 -2.04 5.02
C TRP A 130 2.13 -2.16 3.49
N CYS A 131 1.61 -3.28 2.97
CA CYS A 131 1.49 -3.55 1.55
C CYS A 131 0.21 -4.36 1.28
N TYR A 132 -0.43 -4.10 0.14
CA TYR A 132 -1.67 -4.75 -0.27
C TYR A 132 -1.38 -5.98 -1.14
N PHE A 133 -1.76 -7.15 -0.67
CA PHE A 133 -1.62 -8.42 -1.39
C PHE A 133 -2.98 -8.91 -1.87
N ARG A 134 -3.02 -9.60 -3.01
CA ARG A 134 -4.26 -10.21 -3.49
C ARG A 134 -4.83 -11.16 -2.43
N PHE A 135 -6.11 -10.98 -2.10
CA PHE A 135 -6.77 -11.79 -1.07
C PHE A 135 -7.05 -13.22 -1.55
N GLN A 136 -7.64 -13.35 -2.75
CA GLN A 136 -8.16 -14.64 -3.26
C GLN A 136 -7.06 -15.64 -3.59
N ASN A 137 -7.43 -16.94 -3.57
CA ASN A 137 -6.56 -18.01 -4.02
C ASN A 137 -6.08 -17.73 -5.46
N SER A 138 -4.77 -17.71 -5.61
CA SER A 138 -4.08 -17.27 -6.83
C SER A 138 -3.25 -18.41 -7.44
N ALA A 139 -3.55 -19.68 -7.13
CA ALA A 139 -2.79 -20.82 -7.65
C ALA A 139 -2.68 -20.82 -9.18
N HIS A 140 -3.77 -20.52 -9.88
CA HIS A 140 -3.78 -20.41 -11.35
C HIS A 140 -2.92 -19.23 -11.86
N LEU A 141 -2.78 -18.15 -11.08
CA LEU A 141 -1.91 -17.01 -11.42
C LEU A 141 -0.42 -17.35 -11.22
N LEU A 142 -0.11 -18.34 -10.38
CA LEU A 142 1.25 -18.78 -10.11
C LEU A 142 1.77 -19.81 -11.12
N ALA A 143 0.88 -20.40 -11.93
CA ALA A 143 1.21 -21.49 -12.85
C ALA A 143 2.19 -21.09 -13.98
N ASN A 144 2.31 -19.79 -14.29
CA ASN A 144 3.21 -19.31 -15.33
C ASN A 144 4.07 -18.14 -14.83
N SER A 145 5.28 -18.46 -14.38
CA SER A 145 6.23 -17.47 -13.84
C SER A 145 6.79 -16.49 -14.87
N SER A 146 6.71 -16.78 -16.18
CA SER A 146 7.10 -15.83 -17.23
C SER A 146 6.25 -14.56 -17.25
N ARG A 147 5.09 -14.58 -16.57
CA ARG A 147 4.21 -13.43 -16.40
C ARG A 147 4.58 -12.54 -15.22
N PHE A 148 5.53 -12.96 -14.38
CA PHE A 148 5.91 -12.18 -13.21
C PHE A 148 6.73 -10.95 -13.61
N LEU A 149 6.52 -9.86 -12.90
CA LEU A 149 7.07 -8.55 -13.20
C LEU A 149 7.96 -8.08 -12.05
N PRO A 150 9.11 -7.46 -12.33
CA PRO A 150 9.91 -6.80 -11.31
C PRO A 150 9.30 -5.47 -10.84
N PHE A 151 8.45 -4.85 -11.65
CA PHE A 151 7.74 -3.61 -11.32
C PHE A 151 6.53 -3.43 -12.25
N PHE A 152 5.57 -2.60 -11.84
CA PHE A 152 4.47 -2.15 -12.69
C PHE A 152 4.83 -0.80 -13.31
N GLY A 153 5.06 -0.75 -14.62
CA GLY A 153 5.51 0.42 -15.37
C GLY A 153 4.50 0.92 -16.39
N ASN A 154 4.97 1.79 -17.31
CA ASN A 154 4.13 2.41 -18.33
C ASN A 154 3.61 1.39 -19.37
N GLU A 155 4.36 0.33 -19.66
CA GLU A 155 3.91 -0.72 -20.60
C GLU A 155 2.77 -1.55 -20.02
N GLU A 156 2.84 -1.89 -18.73
CA GLU A 156 1.73 -2.53 -18.03
C GLU A 156 0.52 -1.58 -17.92
N LEU A 157 0.78 -0.30 -17.67
CA LEU A 157 -0.26 0.72 -17.53
C LEU A 157 -1.13 0.85 -18.79
N LYS A 158 -0.58 0.70 -20.00
CA LYS A 158 -1.36 0.71 -21.25
C LYS A 158 -2.49 -0.32 -21.30
N LYS A 159 -2.36 -1.41 -20.55
CA LYS A 159 -3.35 -2.51 -20.49
C LYS A 159 -4.36 -2.34 -19.35
N TYR A 160 -4.04 -1.49 -18.37
CA TYR A 160 -4.83 -1.30 -17.17
C TYR A 160 -6.05 -0.40 -17.43
N THR A 161 -7.19 -0.77 -16.85
CA THR A 161 -8.38 0.10 -16.82
C THR A 161 -8.52 0.77 -15.45
N PRO A 162 -8.32 2.10 -15.36
CA PRO A 162 -8.51 2.89 -14.14
C PRO A 162 -9.89 2.69 -13.51
N VAL A 163 -9.94 2.76 -12.17
CA VAL A 163 -11.17 2.49 -11.42
C VAL A 163 -12.32 3.41 -11.84
N HIS A 164 -12.04 4.70 -12.03
CA HIS A 164 -13.04 5.71 -12.42
C HIS A 164 -13.56 5.57 -13.86
N LEU A 165 -12.92 4.73 -14.71
CA LEU A 165 -13.38 4.43 -16.07
C LEU A 165 -14.13 3.10 -16.17
N ARG A 166 -14.25 2.35 -15.07
CA ARG A 166 -14.96 1.07 -15.07
C ARG A 166 -16.46 1.33 -15.07
N PRO A 167 -17.26 0.51 -15.77
CA PRO A 167 -18.71 0.58 -15.68
C PRO A 167 -19.14 0.43 -14.22
N SER A 168 -20.07 1.29 -13.78
CA SER A 168 -20.80 1.09 -12.53
C SER A 168 -21.48 -0.28 -12.61
N GLY A 169 -21.18 -1.14 -11.64
CA GLY A 169 -21.83 -2.45 -11.50
C GLY A 169 -23.24 -2.32 -10.94
#